data_AF-A0A183U6U7-F1
#
_entry.id   AF-A0A183U6U7-F1
#
_cell.length_a   1.000
_cell.length_b   1.000
_cell.length_c   1.000
_cell.angle_alpha   90.00
_cell.angle_beta   90.00
_cell.angle_gamma   90.00
#
_symmetry.space_group_name_H-M   'P 1'
#
loop_
_entity.id
_entity.type
_entity.pdbx_description
1 polymer ?
#
loop_
_entity_poly.entity_id
_entity_poly.type
_entity_poly.pdbx_seq_one_letter_code
_entity_poly.pdbx_strand_id
1 'polypeptide(L)'
;MNLADLSSAPGVRAVENSDELSEKIAQHVSTTNSKLSKTVFGKTRDVPIVGLFDLNTAVFDSSRRLNLTDPFTHHRANTTWRHIYKYAYHDLWNPSTFVHHAIAERLVKFLEDL
;
A
#
# COMPACT_ATOMS: atom_id res chain seq x y z
N MET A 1 -5.52 -1.10 11.23
CA MET A 1 -5.19 -0.71 9.84
C MET A 1 -5.68 -1.78 8.88
N ASN A 2 -6.18 -1.42 7.70
CA ASN A 2 -6.59 -2.36 6.66
C ASN A 2 -5.38 -2.85 5.81
N LEU A 3 -5.59 -3.81 4.91
CA LEU A 3 -4.58 -4.31 3.97
C LEU A 3 -4.50 -3.43 2.72
N ALA A 4 -3.28 -3.12 2.28
CA ALA A 4 -3.03 -2.46 1.00
C ALA A 4 -3.29 -3.41 -0.19
N ASP A 5 -3.89 -2.87 -1.25
CA ASP A 5 -4.09 -3.57 -2.51
C ASP A 5 -2.80 -3.51 -3.34
N LEU A 6 -2.24 -4.70 -3.58
CA LEU A 6 -1.02 -4.89 -4.36
C LEU A 6 -1.31 -5.32 -5.80
N SER A 7 -2.57 -5.31 -6.23
CA SER A 7 -3.00 -5.67 -7.59
C SER A 7 -2.25 -4.90 -8.69
N SER A 8 -1.80 -3.68 -8.38
CA SER A 8 -1.03 -2.81 -9.28
C SER A 8 0.50 -2.85 -9.07
N ALA A 9 1.01 -3.74 -8.21
CA ALA A 9 2.45 -3.85 -7.94
C ALA A 9 3.23 -4.34 -9.18
N PRO A 10 4.51 -3.92 -9.35
CA PRO A 10 5.34 -4.38 -10.46
C PRO A 10 5.44 -5.90 -10.58
N GLY A 11 5.45 -6.62 -9.45
CA GLY A 11 5.48 -8.07 -9.40
C GLY A 11 4.25 -8.74 -10.02
N VAL A 12 3.06 -8.14 -9.91
CA VAL A 12 1.84 -8.67 -10.55
C VAL A 12 1.95 -8.56 -12.07
N ARG A 13 2.44 -7.41 -12.57
CA ARG A 13 2.64 -7.19 -14.01
C ARG A 13 3.73 -8.08 -14.62
N ALA A 14 4.67 -8.56 -13.81
CA ALA A 14 5.75 -9.43 -14.26
C ALA A 14 5.31 -10.90 -14.45
N VAL A 15 4.09 -11.27 -14.05
CA VAL A 15 3.59 -12.66 -14.09
C VAL A 15 2.73 -12.90 -15.34
N GLU A 16 2.84 -14.09 -15.92
CA GLU A 16 1.94 -14.55 -16.99
C GLU A 16 0.50 -14.65 -16.45
N ASN A 17 -0.49 -14.11 -17.17
CA ASN A 17 -1.87 -13.89 -16.69
C ASN A 17 -2.01 -12.85 -15.57
N SER A 18 -1.23 -11.76 -15.65
CA SER A 18 -1.26 -10.66 -14.68
C SER A 18 -2.65 -10.09 -14.39
N ASP A 19 -3.58 -10.08 -15.36
CA ASP A 19 -4.94 -9.58 -15.17
C ASP A 19 -5.75 -10.46 -14.20
N GLU A 20 -5.68 -11.79 -14.34
CA GLU A 20 -6.36 -12.74 -13.46
C GLU A 20 -5.77 -12.66 -12.04
N LEU A 21 -4.44 -12.56 -11.93
CA LEU A 21 -3.76 -12.41 -10.64
C LEU A 21 -4.15 -11.09 -9.95
N SER A 22 -4.19 -9.99 -10.71
CA SER A 22 -4.59 -8.67 -10.24
C SER A 22 -6.02 -8.70 -9.68
N GLU A 23 -6.97 -9.29 -10.41
CA GLU A 23 -8.36 -9.41 -9.98
C GLU A 23 -8.49 -10.26 -8.71
N LYS A 24 -7.81 -11.41 -8.65
CA LYS A 24 -7.81 -12.27 -7.45
C LYS A 24 -7.26 -11.52 -6.23
N ILE A 25 -6.14 -10.81 -6.37
CA ILE A 25 -5.54 -10.03 -5.28
C ILE A 25 -6.52 -8.96 -4.80
N ALA A 26 -7.06 -8.15 -5.71
CA ALA A 26 -8.01 -7.08 -5.38
C ALA A 26 -9.24 -7.65 -4.65
N GLN A 27 -9.78 -8.78 -5.13
CA GLN A 27 -10.93 -9.44 -4.52
C GLN A 27 -10.64 -9.96 -3.11
N HIS A 28 -9.47 -10.59 -2.91
CA HIS A 28 -9.06 -11.09 -1.59
C HIS A 28 -8.80 -9.96 -0.59
N VAL A 29 -8.14 -8.89 -1.03
CA VAL A 29 -7.89 -7.69 -0.20
C VAL A 29 -9.21 -7.03 0.19
N SER A 30 -10.10 -6.80 -0.77
CA SER A 30 -11.43 -6.22 -0.53
C SER A 30 -12.25 -7.05 0.46
N THR A 31 -12.32 -8.37 0.26
CA THR A 31 -13.03 -9.29 1.14
C THR A 31 -12.45 -9.27 2.56
N THR A 32 -11.13 -9.25 2.68
CA THR A 32 -10.44 -9.25 3.99
C THR A 32 -10.66 -7.93 4.73
N ASN A 33 -10.55 -6.81 4.02
CA ASN A 33 -10.77 -5.47 4.58
C ASN A 33 -12.23 -5.29 5.03
N SER A 34 -13.20 -5.82 4.28
CA SER A 34 -14.62 -5.81 4.67
C SER A 34 -14.85 -6.61 5.96
N LYS A 35 -14.27 -7.82 6.07
CA LYS A 35 -14.36 -8.65 7.28
C LYS A 35 -13.71 -7.95 8.48
N LEU A 36 -12.51 -7.38 8.30
CA LEU A 36 -11.79 -6.65 9.34
C LEU A 36 -12.61 -5.47 9.87
N SER A 37 -13.18 -4.66 8.99
CA SER A 37 -14.04 -3.52 9.38
C SER A 37 -15.23 -3.98 10.22
N LYS A 38 -15.93 -5.05 9.81
CA LYS A 38 -17.03 -5.64 10.60
C LYS A 38 -16.56 -6.17 11.95
N THR A 39 -15.36 -6.76 12.03
CA THR A 39 -14.82 -7.25 13.30
C THR A 39 -14.46 -6.10 14.26
N VAL A 40 -13.89 -5.01 13.75
CA VAL A 40 -13.50 -3.85 14.54
C VAL A 40 -14.71 -3.10 15.08
N PHE A 41 -15.71 -2.83 14.23
CA PHE A 41 -16.86 -2.01 14.61
C PHE A 41 -18.10 -2.81 15.08
N GLY A 42 -18.12 -4.14 14.88
CA GLY A 42 -19.29 -4.99 15.16
C GLY A 42 -19.39 -5.55 16.59
N LYS A 43 -18.40 -5.34 17.45
CA LYS A 43 -18.46 -5.75 18.86
C LYS A 43 -18.86 -4.58 19.73
N THR A 44 -20.13 -4.49 20.15
CA THR A 44 -20.62 -3.49 21.09
C THR A 44 -20.86 -4.10 22.47
N ARG A 45 -20.12 -3.64 23.49
CA ARG A 45 -20.67 -3.27 24.82
C ARG A 45 -19.61 -2.71 25.80
N ASP A 46 -18.32 -2.95 25.60
CA ASP A 46 -17.22 -2.42 26.46
C ASP A 46 -15.93 -2.12 25.67
N VAL A 47 -16.03 -1.38 24.56
CA VAL A 47 -14.93 -1.30 23.57
C VAL A 47 -13.96 -0.16 23.88
N PRO A 48 -12.63 -0.39 23.84
CA PRO A 48 -11.66 0.70 23.80
C PRO A 48 -11.87 1.63 22.60
N ILE A 49 -11.30 2.84 22.62
CA ILE A 49 -11.24 3.71 21.44
C ILE A 49 -10.41 2.97 20.38
N VAL A 50 -11.06 2.51 19.31
CA VAL A 50 -10.42 1.77 18.21
C VAL A 50 -10.71 2.49 16.89
N GLY A 51 -9.64 2.90 16.22
CA GLY A 51 -9.68 3.39 14.85
C GLY A 51 -9.19 2.35 13.84
N LEU A 52 -9.77 2.36 12.64
CA LEU A 52 -9.29 1.58 11.51
C LEU A 52 -8.64 2.49 10.47
N PHE A 53 -7.31 2.60 10.51
CA PHE A 53 -6.55 3.35 9.49
C PHE A 53 -6.70 2.73 8.10
N ASP A 54 -7.04 3.57 7.11
CA ASP A 54 -7.14 3.20 5.70
C ASP A 54 -5.78 3.27 5.00
N LEU A 55 -5.07 2.15 5.02
CA LEU A 55 -3.78 1.98 4.36
C LEU A 55 -3.89 2.04 2.84
N ASN A 56 -5.00 1.59 2.24
CA ASN A 56 -5.16 1.65 0.78
C ASN A 56 -5.08 3.07 0.25
N THR A 57 -5.89 3.96 0.83
CA THR A 57 -5.88 5.37 0.46
C THR A 57 -4.52 6.02 0.76
N ALA A 58 -3.88 5.65 1.89
CA ALA A 58 -2.55 6.14 2.23
C ALA A 58 -1.48 5.73 1.20
N VAL A 59 -1.45 4.47 0.77
CA VAL A 59 -0.53 3.96 -0.26
C VAL A 59 -0.82 4.63 -1.61
N PHE A 60 -2.09 4.70 -2.01
CA PHE A 60 -2.50 5.32 -3.28
C PHE A 60 -2.03 6.78 -3.37
N ASP A 61 -2.33 7.59 -2.36
CA ASP A 61 -1.95 9.00 -2.38
C ASP A 61 -0.44 9.21 -2.29
N SER A 62 0.26 8.40 -1.47
CA SER A 62 1.72 8.48 -1.32
C SER A 62 2.46 8.09 -2.60
N SER A 63 1.82 7.30 -3.47
CA SER A 63 2.42 6.77 -4.69
C SER A 63 1.99 7.52 -5.95
N ARG A 64 0.96 8.38 -5.89
CA ARG A 64 0.29 9.02 -7.05
C ARG A 64 1.20 9.80 -8.01
N ARG A 65 2.34 10.31 -7.54
CA ARG A 65 3.29 11.11 -8.35
C ARG A 65 4.61 10.39 -8.62
N LEU A 66 4.69 9.11 -8.26
CA LEU A 66 5.89 8.29 -8.37
C LEU A 66 5.76 7.30 -9.52
N ASN A 67 6.89 6.77 -9.98
CA ASN A 67 6.93 5.65 -10.91
C ASN A 67 6.41 4.41 -10.19
N LEU A 68 5.23 3.98 -10.60
CA LEU A 68 4.57 2.75 -10.16
C LEU A 68 4.95 1.56 -11.03
N THR A 69 5.39 1.80 -12.27
CA THR A 69 5.58 0.78 -13.32
C THR A 69 6.82 -0.06 -13.06
N ASP A 70 7.96 0.61 -12.90
CA ASP A 70 9.25 -0.02 -12.68
C ASP A 70 9.63 0.03 -11.18
N PRO A 71 10.25 -1.02 -10.62
CA PRO A 71 10.90 -0.93 -9.33
C PRO A 71 12.25 -0.19 -9.46
N PHE A 72 12.69 0.43 -8.37
CA PHE A 72 13.99 1.06 -8.31
C PHE A 72 15.11 0.01 -8.25
N THR A 73 15.90 -0.11 -9.31
CA THR A 73 17.07 -0.99 -9.35
C THR A 73 18.35 -0.17 -9.50
N HIS A 74 19.25 -0.26 -8.51
CA HIS A 74 20.52 0.49 -8.48
C HIS A 74 21.47 0.15 -9.64
N HIS A 75 21.22 -0.95 -10.35
CA HIS A 75 22.12 -1.49 -11.37
C HIS A 75 21.90 -0.95 -12.80
N ARG A 76 20.95 -0.02 -13.04
CA ARG A 76 20.82 0.62 -14.37
C ARG A 76 21.93 1.66 -14.56
N ALA A 77 22.63 1.61 -15.71
CA ALA A 77 23.86 2.36 -15.99
C ALA A 77 23.78 3.89 -15.80
N ASN A 78 22.58 4.48 -15.84
CA ASN A 78 22.34 5.93 -15.70
C ASN A 78 21.62 6.32 -14.39
N THR A 79 21.44 5.39 -13.44
CA THR A 79 20.71 5.65 -12.20
C THR A 79 21.63 6.27 -11.15
N THR A 80 21.36 7.52 -10.78
CA THR A 80 21.97 8.15 -9.59
C THR A 80 21.14 7.88 -8.33
N TRP A 81 21.75 8.01 -7.14
CA TRP A 81 21.04 7.84 -5.85
C TRP A 81 19.79 8.73 -5.73
N ARG A 82 19.76 9.92 -6.36
CA ARG A 82 18.60 10.82 -6.36
C ARG A 82 17.39 10.29 -7.10
N HIS A 83 17.55 9.25 -7.92
CA HIS A 83 16.42 8.68 -8.64
C HIS A 83 15.46 7.95 -7.71
N ILE A 84 15.91 7.43 -6.57
CA ILE A 84 15.07 6.68 -5.61
C ILE A 84 13.80 7.45 -5.20
N TYR A 85 13.89 8.78 -5.09
CA TYR A 85 12.78 9.67 -4.75
C TYR A 85 11.65 9.70 -5.79
N LYS A 86 11.89 9.15 -6.98
CA LYS A 86 10.91 9.10 -8.08
C LYS A 86 10.20 7.75 -8.18
N TYR A 87 10.52 6.77 -7.33
CA TYR A 87 9.99 5.42 -7.43
C TYR A 87 9.08 5.09 -6.25
N ALA A 88 7.90 4.54 -6.56
CA ALA A 88 6.97 4.06 -5.55
C ALA A 88 7.44 2.75 -4.92
N TYR A 89 8.21 1.95 -5.66
CA TYR A 89 8.62 0.60 -5.28
C TYR A 89 10.14 0.49 -5.20
N HIS A 90 10.63 -0.15 -4.15
CA HIS A 90 12.03 -0.55 -4.01
C HIS A 90 12.32 -1.80 -4.85
N ASP A 91 11.44 -2.80 -4.78
CA ASP A 91 11.53 -4.03 -5.57
C ASP A 91 10.16 -4.35 -6.19
N LEU A 92 9.96 -5.57 -6.69
CA LEU A 92 8.71 -5.95 -7.35
C LEU A 92 7.46 -5.85 -6.46
N TRP A 93 7.61 -5.87 -5.14
CA TRP A 93 6.49 -6.00 -4.19
C TRP A 93 6.50 -4.92 -3.11
N ASN A 94 7.67 -4.44 -2.73
CA ASN A 94 7.84 -3.58 -1.56
C ASN A 94 7.88 -2.10 -1.94
N PRO A 95 7.07 -1.24 -1.29
CA PRO A 95 7.16 0.20 -1.46
C PRO A 95 8.54 0.75 -1.11
N SER A 96 8.90 1.89 -1.67
CA SER A 96 10.11 2.60 -1.31
C SER A 96 10.00 3.20 0.10
N THR A 97 11.14 3.45 0.74
CA THR A 97 11.20 4.10 2.06
C THR A 97 10.44 5.43 2.09
N PHE A 98 10.35 6.15 0.97
CA PHE A 98 9.62 7.42 0.86
C PHE A 98 8.11 7.22 0.91
N VAL A 99 7.60 6.16 0.28
CA VAL A 99 6.19 5.78 0.40
C VAL A 99 5.88 5.39 1.85
N HIS A 100 6.74 4.59 2.48
CA HIS A 100 6.59 4.25 3.89
C HIS A 100 6.58 5.48 4.81
N HIS A 101 7.49 6.43 4.58
CA HIS A 101 7.55 7.67 5.34
C HIS A 101 6.26 8.49 5.22
N ALA A 102 5.74 8.69 4.00
CA ALA A 102 4.49 9.41 3.77
C ALA A 102 3.27 8.72 4.42
N ILE A 103 3.23 7.37 4.40
CA ILE A 103 2.21 6.60 5.12
C ILE A 103 2.33 6.81 6.63
N ALA A 104 3.54 6.81 7.19
CA ALA A 104 3.78 7.03 8.61
C ALA A 104 3.31 8.42 9.04
N GLU A 105 3.59 9.47 8.26
CA GLU A 105 3.08 10.83 8.54
C GLU A 105 1.56 10.88 8.59
N ARG A 106 0.88 10.14 7.70
CA ARG A 106 -0.59 10.04 7.71
C ARG A 106 -1.11 9.23 8.90
N LEU A 107 -0.43 8.17 9.27
CA LEU A 107 -0.79 7.34 10.41
C LEU A 107 -0.68 8.13 11.71
N VAL A 108 0.38 8.93 11.88
CA VAL A 108 0.53 9.80 13.06
C VAL A 108 -0.66 10.75 13.18
N LYS A 109 -1.02 11.46 12.09
CA LYS A 109 -2.20 12.35 12.08
C LYS A 109 -3.49 11.63 12.44
N PHE A 110 -3.69 10.44 11.86
CA PHE A 110 -4.85 9.61 12.19
C PHE A 110 -4.89 9.21 13.67
N LEU A 111 -3.75 8.94 14.29
CA LEU A 111 -3.66 8.61 15.72
C LEU A 111 -3.86 9.84 16.61
N GLU A 112 -3.46 11.04 16.16
CA GLU A 112 -3.72 12.31 16.86
C GLU A 112 -5.21 12.68 16.86
N ASP A 113 -5.95 12.25 15.84
CA ASP A 113 -7.39 12.50 15.68
C ASP A 113 -8.30 11.48 16.42
N LEU A 114 -7.74 10.41 16.99
CA LEU A 114 -8.47 9.34 17.71
C LEU A 114 -8.66 9.63 19.20
#